data_AF-A0A7S0RKP8-F1
#
_entry.id   AF-A0A7S0RKP8-F1
#
_cell.length_a   1.000
_cell.length_b   1.000
_cell.length_c   1.000
_cell.angle_alpha   90.00
_cell.angle_beta   90.00
_cell.angle_gamma   90.00
#
_symmetry.space_group_name_H-M   'P 1'
#
loop_
_entity.id
_entity.type
_entity.pdbx_description
1 polymer ?
#
loop_
_entity_poly.entity_id
_entity_poly.type
_entity_poly.pdbx_seq_one_letter_code
_entity_poly.pdbx_strand_id
1 'polypeptide(L)'
;HLADGVQVVYSTSPLVVIMADLGKVDPASIKAASEAVAASRAALEALRAARDANTAPKRPSEGELRALDASIKKNTALAKKLRALSEDNTAALIDECGKTNQAKYVTEVVTAIAEATLKPSDVPAAVRLCSFLHQRYADFAEALGPALTRSFTTVGKPAGTAEEERAFSRRRRGTLRLAGEAAVAGVTTAPGAGGVQQLAAMLQELATIKWAKDKDGFAGALALAATLAKSPVREALLGLPPVPPSPAMLQ
;
A
#
# COMPACT_ATOMS: atom_id res chain seq x y z
N HIS A 1 -18.59 17.66 41.13
CA HIS A 1 -18.22 18.27 39.84
C HIS A 1 -17.02 17.54 39.23
N LEU A 2 -17.32 16.46 38.52
CA LEU A 2 -16.68 15.97 37.29
C LEU A 2 -17.79 15.09 36.70
N ALA A 3 -18.51 15.63 35.73
CA ALA A 3 -19.78 15.09 35.26
C ALA A 3 -19.57 13.80 34.45
N ASP A 4 -20.31 12.77 34.87
CA ASP A 4 -20.95 11.71 34.10
C ASP A 4 -20.12 10.89 33.10
N GLY A 5 -19.71 9.71 33.58
CA GLY A 5 -20.21 8.45 33.01
C GLY A 5 -19.76 8.07 31.60
N VAL A 6 -18.48 7.73 31.42
CA VAL A 6 -18.01 7.02 30.22
C VAL A 6 -17.50 5.63 30.63
N GLN A 7 -18.24 4.59 30.27
CA GLN A 7 -17.75 3.20 30.27
C GLN A 7 -17.56 2.74 28.83
N VAL A 8 -16.33 2.37 28.48
CA VAL A 8 -16.01 1.73 27.20
C VAL A 8 -16.16 0.23 27.39
N VAL A 9 -17.16 -0.37 26.73
CA VAL A 9 -17.34 -1.83 26.68
C VAL A 9 -17.00 -2.31 25.27
N TYR A 10 -16.01 -3.18 25.15
CA TYR A 10 -15.66 -3.84 23.88
C TYR A 10 -16.59 -5.04 23.67
N SER A 11 -17.37 -5.05 22.58
CA SER A 11 -18.25 -6.17 22.21
C SER A 11 -17.78 -6.84 20.92
N THR A 12 -17.80 -8.17 20.89
CA THR A 12 -17.30 -9.06 19.83
C THR A 12 -18.39 -9.47 18.82
N SER A 13 -19.43 -8.67 18.61
CA SER A 13 -20.54 -8.95 17.67
C SER A 13 -21.00 -7.68 16.93
N PRO A 14 -21.57 -7.81 15.71
CA PRO A 14 -21.59 -6.73 14.74
C PRO A 14 -22.62 -5.65 15.12
N LEU A 15 -22.16 -4.40 15.15
CA LEU A 15 -22.96 -3.18 15.20
C LEU A 15 -23.82 -2.98 16.46
N VAL A 16 -23.19 -2.55 17.55
CA VAL A 16 -23.86 -1.68 18.53
C VAL A 16 -23.47 -0.25 18.18
N VAL A 17 -24.34 0.42 17.42
CA VAL A 17 -24.28 1.88 17.25
C VAL A 17 -24.65 2.49 18.59
N ILE A 18 -23.72 3.18 19.25
CA ILE A 18 -24.01 3.94 20.46
C ILE A 18 -24.95 5.07 20.05
N MET A 19 -26.23 4.94 20.41
CA MET A 19 -27.21 6.01 20.28
C MET A 19 -26.92 7.06 21.35
N ALA A 20 -25.99 7.96 21.05
CA ALA A 20 -25.88 9.24 21.73
C ALA A 20 -26.14 10.33 20.68
N ASP A 21 -27.28 10.99 20.82
CA ASP A 21 -27.71 12.21 20.13
C ASP A 21 -28.17 12.08 18.65
N LEU A 22 -29.33 11.41 18.45
CA LEU A 22 -30.04 11.32 17.17
C LEU A 22 -30.61 12.67 16.66
N GLY A 23 -30.44 13.77 17.38
CA GLY A 23 -30.97 15.09 16.98
C GLY A 23 -30.16 15.81 15.90
N LYS A 24 -28.96 15.32 15.54
CA LYS A 24 -28.02 16.03 14.66
C LYS A 24 -27.29 15.17 13.62
N VAL A 25 -27.68 13.92 13.43
CA VAL A 25 -27.02 13.07 12.40
C VAL A 25 -27.73 13.29 11.07
N ASP A 26 -27.08 14.00 10.16
CA ASP A 26 -27.65 14.26 8.84
C ASP A 26 -27.71 12.95 7.99
N PRO A 27 -28.77 12.69 7.23
CA PRO A 27 -28.88 11.48 6.42
C PRO A 27 -27.81 11.33 5.32
N ALA A 28 -27.24 12.43 4.82
CA ALA A 28 -26.21 12.40 3.78
C ALA A 28 -24.88 11.87 4.34
N SER A 29 -24.56 12.21 5.58
CA SER A 29 -23.44 11.72 6.37
C SER A 29 -23.52 10.21 6.61
N ILE A 30 -24.71 9.69 6.95
CA ILE A 30 -24.94 8.25 7.08
C ILE A 30 -24.71 7.56 5.73
N LYS A 31 -25.27 8.12 4.64
CA LYS A 31 -25.09 7.59 3.28
C LYS A 31 -23.62 7.56 2.88
N ALA A 32 -22.90 8.67 3.04
CA ALA A 32 -21.48 8.76 2.70
C ALA A 32 -20.62 7.80 3.52
N ALA A 33 -20.92 7.61 4.81
CA ALA A 33 -20.23 6.62 5.65
C ALA A 33 -20.49 5.19 5.16
N SER A 34 -21.74 4.87 4.77
CA SER A 34 -22.09 3.55 4.24
C SER A 34 -21.38 3.25 2.91
N GLU A 35 -21.30 4.23 2.00
CA GLU A 35 -20.58 4.11 0.73
C GLU A 35 -19.07 3.94 0.95
N ALA A 36 -18.49 4.68 1.90
CA ALA A 36 -17.08 4.54 2.27
C ALA A 36 -16.76 3.15 2.84
N VAL A 37 -17.66 2.60 3.68
CA VAL A 37 -17.53 1.23 4.21
C VAL A 37 -17.62 0.20 3.09
N ALA A 38 -18.61 0.33 2.19
CA ALA A 38 -18.78 -0.58 1.06
C ALA A 38 -17.55 -0.56 0.13
N ALA A 39 -17.05 0.62 -0.22
CA ALA A 39 -15.85 0.79 -1.03
C ALA A 39 -14.61 0.17 -0.35
N SER A 40 -14.43 0.39 0.96
CA SER A 40 -13.31 -0.18 1.71
C SER A 40 -13.36 -1.71 1.75
N ARG A 41 -14.56 -2.31 1.86
CA ARG A 41 -14.74 -3.77 1.83
C ARG A 41 -14.46 -4.35 0.46
N ALA A 42 -15.03 -3.75 -0.60
CA ALA A 42 -14.79 -4.17 -1.97
C ALA A 42 -13.29 -4.12 -2.32
N ALA A 43 -12.58 -3.08 -1.88
CA ALA A 43 -11.14 -2.97 -2.08
C ALA A 43 -10.35 -4.07 -1.33
N LEU A 44 -10.74 -4.41 -0.10
CA LEU A 44 -10.11 -5.51 0.65
C LEU A 44 -10.40 -6.88 0.01
N GLU A 45 -11.61 -7.11 -0.47
CA GLU A 45 -11.99 -8.32 -1.18
C GLU A 45 -11.21 -8.47 -2.49
N ALA A 46 -10.98 -7.39 -3.23
CA ALA A 46 -10.13 -7.43 -4.42
C ALA A 46 -8.69 -7.85 -4.09
N LEU A 47 -8.13 -7.39 -2.96
CA LEU A 47 -6.81 -7.83 -2.50
C LEU A 47 -6.81 -9.31 -2.08
N ARG A 48 -7.85 -9.77 -1.39
CA ARG A 48 -8.01 -11.20 -1.02
C ARG A 48 -8.13 -12.09 -2.26
N ALA A 49 -8.91 -11.68 -3.26
CA ALA A 49 -9.01 -12.40 -4.53
C ALA A 49 -7.66 -12.47 -5.26
N ALA A 50 -6.89 -11.37 -5.26
CA ALA A 50 -5.54 -11.38 -5.82
C ALA A 50 -4.59 -12.33 -5.05
N ARG A 51 -4.76 -12.47 -3.74
CA ARG A 51 -3.97 -13.38 -2.88
C ARG A 51 -4.06 -14.83 -3.33
N ASP A 52 -5.24 -15.28 -3.75
CA ASP A 52 -5.43 -16.65 -4.20
C ASP A 52 -4.55 -16.96 -5.43
N ALA A 53 -4.48 -16.02 -6.38
CA ALA A 53 -3.62 -16.14 -7.56
C ALA A 53 -2.12 -16.00 -7.23
N ASN A 54 -1.77 -15.24 -6.19
CA ASN A 54 -0.39 -14.96 -5.81
C ASN A 54 0.24 -16.00 -4.86
N THR A 55 -0.57 -16.81 -4.15
CA THR A 55 -0.07 -17.80 -3.20
C THR A 55 0.49 -19.04 -3.90
N ALA A 56 -0.08 -19.43 -5.03
CA ALA A 56 0.38 -20.54 -5.86
C ALA A 56 0.38 -20.14 -7.35
N PRO A 57 1.24 -19.20 -7.76
CA PRO A 57 1.23 -18.67 -9.12
C PRO A 57 1.62 -19.75 -10.14
N LYS A 58 0.86 -19.85 -11.23
CA LYS A 58 1.22 -20.67 -12.39
C LYS A 58 2.18 -19.88 -13.28
N ARG A 59 3.48 -20.04 -13.04
CA ARG A 59 4.53 -19.34 -13.79
C ARG A 59 4.72 -19.94 -15.18
N PRO A 60 5.02 -19.12 -16.20
CA PRO A 60 5.40 -19.62 -17.52
C PRO A 60 6.69 -20.43 -17.44
N SER A 61 6.80 -21.41 -18.34
CA SER A 61 8.02 -22.18 -18.55
C SER A 61 9.16 -21.30 -19.07
N GLU A 62 10.40 -21.78 -18.93
CA GLU A 62 11.56 -21.09 -19.47
C GLU A 62 11.48 -20.93 -21.00
N GLY A 63 10.90 -21.92 -21.70
CA GLY A 63 10.68 -21.86 -23.15
C GLY A 63 9.74 -20.73 -23.56
N GLU A 64 8.62 -20.57 -22.85
CA GLU A 64 7.67 -19.46 -23.06
C GLU A 64 8.32 -18.10 -22.79
N LEU A 65 9.17 -18.00 -21.75
CA LEU A 65 9.89 -16.76 -21.47
C LEU A 65 10.95 -16.44 -22.53
N ARG A 66 11.65 -17.45 -23.05
CA ARG A 66 12.68 -17.29 -24.11
C ARG A 66 12.10 -16.81 -25.44
N ALA A 67 10.81 -17.07 -25.70
CA ALA A 67 10.13 -16.62 -26.93
C ALA A 67 9.83 -15.10 -26.95
N LEU A 68 9.97 -14.42 -25.82
CA LEU A 68 9.67 -13.00 -25.68
C LEU A 68 10.89 -12.13 -25.92
N ASP A 69 10.64 -10.84 -26.16
CA ASP A 69 11.71 -9.87 -26.38
C ASP A 69 12.48 -9.57 -25.08
N ALA A 70 13.74 -9.97 -25.04
CA ALA A 70 14.67 -9.72 -23.92
C ALA A 70 15.66 -8.58 -24.19
N SER A 71 15.40 -7.72 -25.18
CA SER A 71 16.32 -6.64 -25.53
C SER A 71 16.51 -5.64 -24.39
N ILE A 72 17.76 -5.24 -24.16
CA ILE A 72 18.13 -4.21 -23.17
C ILE A 72 17.31 -2.94 -23.43
N LYS A 73 17.22 -2.51 -24.70
CA LYS A 73 16.49 -1.30 -25.10
C LYS A 73 15.04 -1.28 -24.61
N LYS A 74 14.29 -2.38 -24.80
CA LYS A 74 12.89 -2.44 -24.35
C LYS A 74 12.78 -2.50 -22.82
N ASN A 75 13.61 -3.29 -22.16
CA ASN A 75 13.59 -3.42 -20.70
C ASN A 75 13.99 -2.10 -20.00
N THR A 76 15.01 -1.39 -20.48
CA THR A 76 15.37 -0.06 -19.94
C THR A 76 14.27 0.98 -20.19
N ALA A 77 13.61 0.95 -21.36
CA ALA A 77 12.48 1.82 -21.64
C ALA A 77 11.28 1.53 -20.70
N LEU A 78 11.00 0.24 -20.48
CA LEU A 78 9.98 -0.22 -19.54
C LEU A 78 10.30 0.26 -18.11
N ALA A 79 11.52 0.06 -17.62
CA ALA A 79 11.96 0.53 -16.31
C ALA A 79 11.83 2.05 -16.14
N LYS A 80 12.02 2.84 -17.21
CA LYS A 80 11.77 4.29 -17.17
C LYS A 80 10.28 4.60 -17.01
N LYS A 81 9.40 3.91 -17.73
CA LYS A 81 7.94 4.11 -17.63
C LYS A 81 7.39 3.70 -16.26
N LEU A 82 7.93 2.63 -15.67
CA LEU A 82 7.54 2.14 -14.35
C LEU A 82 7.77 3.15 -13.22
N ARG A 83 8.76 4.06 -13.35
CA ARG A 83 8.96 5.15 -12.38
C ARG A 83 7.84 6.19 -12.38
N ALA A 84 7.09 6.28 -13.47
CA ALA A 84 5.93 7.15 -13.63
C ALA A 84 4.61 6.37 -13.58
N LEU A 85 4.62 5.21 -12.90
CA LEU A 85 3.44 4.36 -12.73
C LEU A 85 2.26 5.15 -12.15
N SER A 86 1.11 5.04 -12.82
CA SER A 86 -0.16 5.61 -12.39
C SER A 86 -1.31 4.68 -12.75
N GLU A 87 -2.49 4.95 -12.22
CA GLU A 87 -3.71 4.23 -12.60
C GLU A 87 -3.94 4.23 -14.12
N ASP A 88 -3.73 5.37 -14.78
CA ASP A 88 -4.01 5.58 -16.20
C ASP A 88 -3.09 4.76 -17.13
N ASN A 89 -1.83 4.56 -16.76
CA ASN A 89 -0.85 3.87 -17.61
C ASN A 89 -0.60 2.41 -17.22
N THR A 90 -1.16 1.95 -16.09
CA THR A 90 -0.91 0.59 -15.58
C THR A 90 -1.32 -0.49 -16.58
N ALA A 91 -2.46 -0.35 -17.26
CA ALA A 91 -2.93 -1.35 -18.22
C ALA A 91 -1.95 -1.51 -19.40
N ALA A 92 -1.44 -0.39 -19.92
CA ALA A 92 -0.43 -0.39 -20.98
C ALA A 92 0.91 -0.97 -20.48
N LEU A 93 1.31 -0.67 -19.25
CA LEU A 93 2.52 -1.23 -18.64
C LEU A 93 2.41 -2.75 -18.45
N ILE A 94 1.25 -3.27 -18.04
CA ILE A 94 1.02 -4.72 -17.92
C ILE A 94 1.12 -5.40 -19.29
N ASP A 95 0.52 -4.81 -20.34
CA ASP A 95 0.62 -5.33 -21.71
C ASP A 95 2.08 -5.33 -22.23
N GLU A 96 2.84 -4.27 -21.95
CA GLU A 96 4.25 -4.17 -22.33
C GLU A 96 5.14 -5.18 -21.55
N CYS A 97 4.90 -5.33 -20.24
CA CYS A 97 5.49 -6.41 -19.43
C CYS A 97 5.10 -7.78 -19.99
N GLY A 98 3.88 -7.92 -20.50
CA GLY A 98 3.35 -9.09 -21.22
C GLY A 98 4.25 -9.56 -22.36
N LYS A 99 4.71 -8.61 -23.17
CA LYS A 99 5.40 -8.80 -24.45
C LYS A 99 6.93 -8.82 -24.35
N THR A 100 7.48 -8.55 -23.18
CA THR A 100 8.93 -8.53 -22.94
C THR A 100 9.33 -9.54 -21.87
N ASN A 101 10.60 -9.96 -21.88
CA ASN A 101 11.17 -10.83 -20.87
C ASN A 101 12.00 -10.02 -19.88
N GLN A 102 11.54 -9.95 -18.62
CA GLN A 102 12.20 -9.23 -17.54
C GLN A 102 13.07 -10.15 -16.65
N ALA A 103 13.27 -11.43 -16.97
CA ALA A 103 13.98 -12.37 -16.09
C ALA A 103 15.39 -11.90 -15.69
N LYS A 104 16.10 -11.20 -16.58
CA LYS A 104 17.42 -10.59 -16.28
C LYS A 104 17.34 -9.17 -15.69
N TYR A 105 16.14 -8.61 -15.63
CA TYR A 105 15.86 -7.22 -15.30
C TYR A 105 14.92 -7.07 -14.10
N VAL A 106 14.59 -8.15 -13.38
CA VAL A 106 13.64 -8.14 -12.26
C VAL A 106 14.05 -7.10 -11.20
N THR A 107 15.32 -7.04 -10.83
CA THR A 107 15.83 -6.05 -9.88
C THR A 107 15.67 -4.61 -10.38
N GLU A 108 15.87 -4.36 -11.68
CA GLU A 108 15.72 -3.03 -12.28
C GLU A 108 14.24 -2.61 -12.28
N VAL A 109 13.35 -3.52 -12.68
CA VAL A 109 11.89 -3.35 -12.67
C VAL A 109 11.38 -3.07 -11.26
N VAL A 110 11.82 -3.87 -10.28
CA VAL A 110 11.49 -3.70 -8.87
C VAL A 110 11.96 -2.35 -8.34
N THR A 111 13.19 -1.95 -8.66
CA THR A 111 13.74 -0.65 -8.23
C THR A 111 12.92 0.49 -8.82
N ALA A 112 12.55 0.41 -10.10
CA ALA A 112 11.70 1.41 -10.74
C ALA A 112 10.32 1.53 -10.09
N ILE A 113 9.69 0.40 -9.72
CA ILE A 113 8.41 0.39 -9.00
C ILE A 113 8.56 1.01 -7.60
N ALA A 114 9.63 0.67 -6.88
CA ALA A 114 9.89 1.24 -5.55
C ALA A 114 10.19 2.75 -5.61
N GLU A 115 10.73 3.24 -6.73
CA GLU A 115 10.99 4.67 -6.98
C GLU A 115 9.78 5.47 -7.43
N ALA A 116 8.69 4.79 -7.83
CA ALA A 116 7.49 5.47 -8.28
C ALA A 116 6.84 6.31 -7.17
N THR A 117 6.43 7.52 -7.53
CA THR A 117 5.67 8.41 -6.63
C THR A 117 4.18 8.22 -6.86
N LEU A 118 3.57 7.35 -6.05
CA LEU A 118 2.17 6.95 -6.20
C LEU A 118 1.22 7.86 -5.41
N LYS A 119 0.16 8.38 -6.04
CA LYS A 119 -1.00 8.92 -5.31
C LYS A 119 -1.86 7.77 -4.75
N PRO A 120 -2.72 8.01 -3.75
CA PRO A 120 -3.55 6.98 -3.16
C PRO A 120 -4.39 6.16 -4.15
N SER A 121 -4.82 6.75 -5.27
CA SER A 121 -5.59 6.06 -6.31
C SER A 121 -4.74 5.19 -7.23
N ASP A 122 -3.41 5.40 -7.31
CA ASP A 122 -2.53 4.56 -8.13
C ASP A 122 -2.22 3.22 -7.45
N VAL A 123 -2.31 3.15 -6.12
CA VAL A 123 -1.87 1.97 -5.35
C VAL A 123 -2.57 0.68 -5.78
N PRO A 124 -3.91 0.63 -5.97
CA PRO A 124 -4.56 -0.58 -6.46
C PRO A 124 -4.05 -1.02 -7.83
N ALA A 125 -3.73 -0.07 -8.71
CA ALA A 125 -3.17 -0.37 -10.03
C ALA A 125 -1.73 -0.90 -9.94
N ALA A 126 -0.91 -0.29 -9.08
CA ALA A 126 0.44 -0.78 -8.79
C ALA A 126 0.45 -2.20 -8.20
N VAL A 127 -0.52 -2.55 -7.34
CA VAL A 127 -0.67 -3.91 -6.80
C VAL A 127 -1.02 -4.92 -7.90
N ARG A 128 -1.86 -4.56 -8.88
CA ARG A 128 -2.16 -5.42 -10.04
C ARG A 128 -0.91 -5.69 -10.86
N LEU A 129 -0.11 -4.66 -11.14
CA LEU A 129 1.17 -4.80 -11.85
C LEU A 129 2.16 -5.68 -11.06
N CYS A 130 2.28 -5.46 -9.75
CA CYS A 130 3.15 -6.28 -8.89
C CYS A 130 2.69 -7.74 -8.85
N SER A 131 1.38 -7.98 -8.80
CA SER A 131 0.80 -9.34 -8.86
C SER A 131 1.12 -10.01 -10.19
N PHE A 132 0.97 -9.29 -11.31
CA PHE A 132 1.35 -9.80 -12.64
C PHE A 132 2.82 -10.22 -12.71
N LEU A 133 3.73 -9.37 -12.23
CA LEU A 133 5.17 -9.66 -12.24
C LEU A 133 5.53 -10.81 -11.29
N HIS A 134 4.92 -10.87 -10.11
CA HIS A 134 5.08 -11.96 -9.15
C HIS A 134 4.63 -13.32 -9.69
N GLN A 135 3.50 -13.32 -10.41
CA GLN A 135 2.98 -14.51 -11.06
C GLN A 135 3.84 -14.98 -12.23
N ARG A 136 4.77 -14.15 -12.70
CA ARG A 136 5.66 -14.44 -13.83
C ARG A 136 7.08 -14.79 -13.42
N TYR A 137 7.63 -14.10 -12.42
CA TYR A 137 9.03 -14.21 -12.01
C TYR A 137 9.14 -14.59 -10.54
N ALA A 138 9.91 -15.64 -10.25
CA ALA A 138 10.00 -16.20 -8.90
C ALA A 138 10.73 -15.31 -7.89
N ASP A 139 11.74 -14.62 -8.38
CA ASP A 139 12.63 -13.70 -7.67
C ASP A 139 12.00 -12.31 -7.44
N PHE A 140 10.86 -12.00 -8.09
CA PHE A 140 10.22 -10.69 -7.95
C PHE A 140 9.81 -10.38 -6.50
N ALA A 141 9.16 -11.32 -5.82
CA ALA A 141 8.72 -11.14 -4.43
C ALA A 141 9.88 -10.89 -3.47
N GLU A 142 10.98 -11.64 -3.65
CA GLU A 142 12.18 -11.54 -2.83
C GLU A 142 12.87 -10.18 -2.99
N ALA A 143 12.85 -9.63 -4.20
CA ALA A 143 13.43 -8.32 -4.51
C ALA A 143 12.53 -7.14 -4.09
N LEU A 144 11.21 -7.25 -4.25
CA LEU A 144 10.27 -6.13 -4.09
C LEU A 144 10.31 -5.57 -2.67
N GLY A 145 10.20 -6.45 -1.69
CA GLY A 145 10.06 -6.07 -0.31
C GLY A 145 11.23 -5.26 0.27
N PRO A 146 12.49 -5.73 0.11
CA PRO A 146 13.67 -4.96 0.48
C PRO A 146 13.79 -3.65 -0.29
N ALA A 147 13.39 -3.61 -1.56
CA ALA A 147 13.40 -2.37 -2.36
C ALA A 147 12.40 -1.33 -1.83
N LEU A 148 11.18 -1.73 -1.47
CA LEU A 148 10.20 -0.85 -0.84
C LEU A 148 10.72 -0.34 0.51
N THR A 149 11.33 -1.22 1.32
CA THR A 149 11.91 -0.84 2.62
C THR A 149 13.01 0.20 2.44
N ARG A 150 13.96 -0.03 1.54
CA ARG A 150 15.03 0.94 1.22
C ARG A 150 14.48 2.26 0.68
N SER A 151 13.44 2.22 -0.15
CA SER A 151 12.79 3.42 -0.68
C SER A 151 12.04 4.21 0.40
N PHE A 152 11.56 3.54 1.44
CA PHE A 152 10.80 4.16 2.51
C PHE A 152 11.69 4.80 3.56
N THR A 153 12.82 4.16 3.86
CA THR A 153 13.70 4.58 4.95
C THR A 153 14.46 5.85 4.60
N THR A 154 15.00 6.54 5.61
CA THR A 154 15.71 7.82 5.44
C THR A 154 17.02 7.75 4.64
N VAL A 155 17.35 6.59 4.04
CA VAL A 155 18.46 6.48 3.08
C VAL A 155 18.09 7.31 1.85
N GLY A 156 18.67 8.50 1.73
CA GLY A 156 18.30 9.46 0.69
C GLY A 156 17.23 10.48 1.11
N LYS A 157 17.02 10.72 2.43
CA LYS A 157 16.32 11.95 2.87
C LYS A 157 16.99 13.13 2.15
N PRO A 158 16.27 13.92 1.34
CA PRO A 158 16.88 15.07 0.70
C PRO A 158 17.31 16.06 1.79
N ALA A 159 18.61 16.32 1.90
CA ALA A 159 19.12 17.55 2.49
C ALA A 159 18.91 18.61 1.42
N GLY A 160 17.72 19.20 1.40
CA GLY A 160 17.24 19.91 0.23
C GLY A 160 16.16 20.91 0.55
N THR A 161 15.56 21.44 -0.50
CA THR A 161 14.46 22.39 -0.44
C THR A 161 13.21 21.78 0.20
N ALA A 162 12.31 22.63 0.70
CA ALA A 162 11.01 22.19 1.22
C ALA A 162 10.18 21.40 0.19
N GLU A 163 10.40 21.61 -1.10
CA GLU A 163 9.73 20.86 -2.16
C GLU A 163 10.22 19.42 -2.26
N GLU A 164 11.53 19.20 -2.16
CA GLU A 164 12.15 17.87 -2.18
C GLU A 164 11.73 17.06 -0.94
N GLU A 165 11.68 17.68 0.23
CA GLU A 165 11.17 17.04 1.45
C GLU A 165 9.69 16.64 1.31
N ARG A 166 8.86 17.50 0.71
CA ARG A 166 7.45 17.19 0.41
C ARG A 166 7.33 16.04 -0.60
N ALA A 167 8.16 16.02 -1.64
CA ALA A 167 8.20 14.93 -2.62
C ALA A 167 8.58 13.60 -1.96
N PHE A 168 9.60 13.61 -1.11
CA PHE A 168 10.02 12.45 -0.34
C PHE A 168 8.90 11.94 0.58
N SER A 169 8.22 12.84 1.30
CA SER A 169 7.07 12.49 2.13
C SER A 169 5.91 11.88 1.32
N ARG A 170 5.62 12.43 0.12
CA ARG A 170 4.61 11.87 -0.79
C ARG A 170 4.98 10.46 -1.25
N ARG A 171 6.23 10.24 -1.66
CA ARG A 171 6.75 8.92 -2.05
C ARG A 171 6.59 7.92 -0.90
N ARG A 172 7.02 8.26 0.32
CA ARG A 172 6.88 7.38 1.50
C ARG A 172 5.44 6.95 1.77
N ARG A 173 4.45 7.85 1.57
CA ARG A 173 3.02 7.49 1.69
C ARG A 173 2.62 6.42 0.67
N GLY A 174 3.00 6.61 -0.59
CA GLY A 174 2.74 5.64 -1.66
C GLY A 174 3.41 4.30 -1.38
N THR A 175 4.70 4.32 -1.03
CA THR A 175 5.49 3.12 -0.69
C THR A 175 4.90 2.34 0.47
N LEU A 176 4.52 3.01 1.57
CA LEU A 176 3.94 2.34 2.75
C LEU A 176 2.60 1.68 2.42
N ARG A 177 1.73 2.35 1.65
CA ARG A 177 0.45 1.78 1.23
C ARG A 177 0.64 0.62 0.27
N LEU A 178 1.52 0.74 -0.72
CA LEU A 178 1.86 -0.34 -1.64
C LEU A 178 2.42 -1.56 -0.88
N ALA A 179 3.32 -1.36 0.08
CA ALA A 179 3.86 -2.45 0.89
C ALA A 179 2.76 -3.21 1.65
N GLY A 180 1.84 -2.48 2.29
CA GLY A 180 0.70 -3.08 2.99
C GLY A 180 -0.24 -3.84 2.04
N GLU A 181 -0.65 -3.22 0.93
CA GLU A 181 -1.59 -3.84 -0.02
C GLU A 181 -0.97 -5.04 -0.74
N ALA A 182 0.31 -4.97 -1.12
CA ALA A 182 1.05 -6.10 -1.70
C ALA A 182 1.17 -7.28 -0.71
N ALA A 183 1.34 -7.01 0.59
CA ALA A 183 1.38 -8.04 1.62
C ALA A 183 0.01 -8.73 1.79
N VAL A 184 -1.08 -7.97 1.79
CA VAL A 184 -2.44 -8.54 1.86
C VAL A 184 -2.77 -9.31 0.58
N ALA A 185 -2.37 -8.81 -0.58
CA ALA A 185 -2.50 -9.48 -1.86
C ALA A 185 -1.54 -10.67 -2.03
N GLY A 186 -0.70 -11.02 -1.06
CA GLY A 186 0.15 -12.21 -1.11
C GLY A 186 1.35 -12.12 -2.06
N VAL A 187 1.72 -10.91 -2.52
CA VAL A 187 2.88 -10.70 -3.40
C VAL A 187 4.18 -10.88 -2.62
N THR A 188 4.29 -10.30 -1.43
CA THR A 188 5.51 -10.32 -0.60
C THR A 188 5.44 -11.44 0.45
N THR A 189 5.38 -12.70 0.02
CA THR A 189 5.19 -13.86 0.92
C THR A 189 6.48 -14.63 1.25
N ALA A 190 7.65 -14.12 0.82
CA ALA A 190 8.93 -14.79 1.02
C ALA A 190 9.27 -15.02 2.51
N PRO A 191 9.73 -16.23 2.91
CA PRO A 191 10.18 -16.50 4.28
C PRO A 191 11.34 -15.56 4.69
N GLY A 192 11.24 -14.92 5.86
CA GLY A 192 12.27 -13.99 6.37
C GLY A 192 12.37 -12.63 5.67
N ALA A 193 11.67 -12.45 4.54
CA ALA A 193 11.50 -11.19 3.81
C ALA A 193 10.01 -10.89 3.54
N GLY A 194 9.13 -11.41 4.39
CA GLY A 194 7.68 -11.28 4.23
C GLY A 194 7.23 -9.84 4.36
N GLY A 195 6.18 -9.47 3.63
CA GLY A 195 5.66 -8.10 3.55
C GLY A 195 5.25 -7.54 4.89
N VAL A 196 4.72 -8.38 5.79
CA VAL A 196 4.37 -7.97 7.17
C VAL A 196 5.61 -7.60 7.97
N GLN A 197 6.71 -8.35 7.84
CA GLN A 197 7.97 -8.08 8.54
C GLN A 197 8.60 -6.78 8.05
N GLN A 198 8.57 -6.52 6.74
CA GLN A 198 9.06 -5.28 6.16
C GLN A 198 8.20 -4.08 6.55
N LEU A 199 6.88 -4.25 6.56
CA LEU A 199 5.97 -3.22 7.05
C LEU A 199 6.24 -2.90 8.52
N ALA A 200 6.48 -3.92 9.35
CA ALA A 200 6.89 -3.72 10.74
C ALA A 200 8.20 -2.93 10.86
N ALA A 201 9.21 -3.23 10.02
CA ALA A 201 10.47 -2.48 10.01
C ALA A 201 10.27 -1.00 9.64
N MET A 202 9.44 -0.71 8.61
CA MET A 202 9.08 0.67 8.24
C MET A 202 8.38 1.41 9.39
N LEU A 203 7.45 0.75 10.08
CA LEU A 203 6.73 1.33 11.21
C LEU A 203 7.61 1.52 12.45
N GLN A 204 8.53 0.59 12.71
CA GLN A 204 9.52 0.71 13.78
C GLN A 204 10.44 1.90 13.55
N GLU A 205 10.89 2.14 12.32
CA GLU A 205 11.66 3.34 11.96
C GLU A 205 10.90 4.62 12.30
N LEU A 206 9.62 4.72 11.93
CA LEU A 206 8.77 5.86 12.28
C LEU A 206 8.66 6.06 13.81
N ALA A 207 8.58 4.96 14.57
CA ALA A 207 8.45 4.99 16.03
C ALA A 207 9.74 5.41 16.78
N THR A 208 10.88 5.50 16.08
CA THR A 208 12.12 6.03 16.65
C THR A 208 12.05 7.54 16.90
N ILE A 209 11.22 8.26 16.14
CA ILE A 209 11.02 9.70 16.28
C ILE A 209 10.22 9.96 17.56
N LYS A 210 10.75 10.80 18.45
CA LYS A 210 10.15 11.08 19.77
C LYS A 210 9.58 12.49 19.80
N TRP A 211 8.32 12.62 20.21
CA TRP A 211 7.63 13.90 20.39
C TRP A 211 8.44 14.92 21.19
N ALA A 212 9.10 14.47 22.27
CA ALA A 212 9.90 15.35 23.13
C ALA A 212 11.16 15.91 22.44
N LYS A 213 11.64 15.28 21.35
CA LYS A 213 12.86 15.68 20.64
C LYS A 213 12.55 16.40 19.32
N ASP A 214 11.53 15.95 18.60
CA ASP A 214 11.16 16.47 17.28
C ASP A 214 9.64 16.36 17.10
N LYS A 215 8.93 17.46 17.37
CA LYS A 215 7.46 17.50 17.30
C LYS A 215 6.95 17.42 15.86
N ASP A 216 7.62 18.12 14.93
CA ASP A 216 7.21 18.19 13.53
C ASP A 216 7.48 16.87 12.81
N GLY A 217 8.65 16.28 13.04
CA GLY A 217 8.98 14.94 12.55
C GLY A 217 8.05 13.88 13.13
N PHE A 218 7.69 13.98 14.42
CA PHE A 218 6.73 13.07 15.04
C PHE A 218 5.35 13.19 14.39
N ALA A 219 4.84 14.41 14.17
CA ALA A 219 3.56 14.64 13.50
C ALA A 219 3.58 14.08 12.07
N GLY A 220 4.69 14.25 11.34
CA GLY A 220 4.90 13.67 10.01
C GLY A 220 4.91 12.14 10.03
N ALA A 221 5.59 11.52 10.99
CA ALA A 221 5.65 10.08 11.18
C ALA A 221 4.27 9.49 11.52
N LEU A 222 3.53 10.15 12.40
CA LEU A 222 2.16 9.77 12.74
C LEU A 222 1.24 9.88 11.52
N ALA A 223 1.36 10.95 10.73
CA ALA A 223 0.59 11.12 9.50
C ALA A 223 0.89 10.04 8.46
N LEU A 224 2.14 9.59 8.36
CA LEU A 224 2.54 8.45 7.51
C LEU A 224 1.92 7.14 8.02
N ALA A 225 2.08 6.81 9.30
CA ALA A 225 1.50 5.59 9.89
C ALA A 225 -0.03 5.55 9.75
N ALA A 226 -0.70 6.70 9.92
CA ALA A 226 -2.14 6.83 9.75
C ALA A 226 -2.64 6.49 8.33
N THR A 227 -1.77 6.50 7.31
CA THR A 227 -2.17 6.12 5.95
C THR A 227 -2.55 4.64 5.82
N LEU A 228 -1.98 3.75 6.65
CA LEU A 228 -2.36 2.34 6.72
C LEU A 228 -3.73 2.15 7.40
N ALA A 229 -4.01 2.92 8.45
CA ALA A 229 -5.32 2.91 9.11
C ALA A 229 -6.44 3.43 8.18
N LYS A 230 -6.08 4.20 7.15
CA LYS A 230 -6.97 4.73 6.11
C LYS A 230 -6.97 3.90 4.83
N SER A 231 -6.19 2.83 4.72
CA SER A 231 -6.18 1.97 3.54
C SER A 231 -7.04 0.72 3.74
N PRO A 232 -7.40 0.01 2.65
CA PRO A 232 -8.23 -1.19 2.73
C PRO A 232 -7.63 -2.30 3.59
N VAL A 233 -6.32 -2.27 3.83
CA VAL A 233 -5.59 -3.27 4.62
C VAL A 233 -5.78 -3.13 6.13
N ARG A 234 -6.47 -2.08 6.61
CA ARG A 234 -6.69 -1.83 8.05
C ARG A 234 -7.29 -3.02 8.79
N GLU A 235 -8.21 -3.73 8.16
CA GLU A 235 -8.86 -4.90 8.76
C GLU A 235 -7.88 -6.08 8.81
N ALA A 236 -7.23 -6.36 7.68
CA ALA A 236 -6.34 -7.50 7.54
C ALA A 236 -5.03 -7.37 8.34
N LEU A 237 -4.49 -6.15 8.48
CA LEU A 237 -3.19 -5.92 9.13
C LEU A 237 -3.30 -5.36 10.54
N LEU A 238 -4.33 -4.56 10.85
CA LEU A 238 -4.47 -3.89 12.15
C LEU A 238 -5.62 -4.45 12.99
N GLY A 239 -6.44 -5.37 12.45
CA GLY A 239 -7.63 -5.88 13.14
C GLY A 239 -8.70 -4.81 13.38
N LEU A 240 -8.61 -3.67 12.69
CA LEU A 240 -9.56 -2.58 12.85
C LEU A 240 -10.85 -2.87 12.07
N PRO A 241 -12.03 -2.48 12.59
CA PRO A 241 -13.27 -2.62 11.84
C PRO A 241 -13.22 -1.80 10.54
N PRO A 242 -14.03 -2.14 9.53
CA PRO A 242 -14.17 -1.33 8.32
C PRO A 242 -14.58 0.11 8.69
N VAL A 243 -14.13 1.07 7.87
CA VAL A 243 -14.10 2.52 8.11
C VAL A 243 -15.15 3.03 9.13
N PRO A 244 -14.75 3.55 10.31
CA PRO A 244 -15.68 4.22 11.20
C PRO A 244 -16.13 5.54 10.55
N PRO A 245 -17.40 5.96 10.73
CA PRO A 245 -17.86 7.26 10.27
C PRO A 245 -16.97 8.34 10.90
N SER A 246 -16.49 9.29 10.09
CA SER A 246 -15.71 10.39 10.65
C SER A 246 -16.62 11.21 11.58
N PRO A 247 -16.14 11.72 12.74
CA PRO A 247 -16.94 12.57 13.61
C PRO A 247 -17.47 13.84 12.92
N ALA A 248 -16.77 14.33 11.88
CA ALA A 248 -17.21 15.45 11.04
C ALA A 248 -18.25 15.05 9.97
N MET A 249 -18.49 13.75 9.81
CA MET A 249 -19.60 13.17 9.04
C MET A 249 -20.70 12.69 10.00
N LEU A 250 -20.76 13.22 11.20
CA LEU A 250 -21.81 12.94 12.20
C LEU A 250 -22.30 14.24 12.87
N GLN A 251 -21.78 15.40 12.41
CA GLN A 251 -22.09 16.76 12.87
C GLN A 251 -22.62 17.56 11.68
#